data_AF-A5G7L2-F1
#
_entry.id   AF-A5G7L2-F1
#
_cell.length_a   1.000
_cell.length_b   1.000
_cell.length_c   1.000
_cell.angle_alpha   90.00
_cell.angle_beta   90.00
_cell.angle_gamma   90.00
#
_symmetry.space_group_name_H-M   'P 1'
#
loop_
_entity.id
_entity.type
_entity.pdbx_description
1 polymer ?
#
loop_
_entity_poly.entity_id
_entity_poly.type
_entity_poly.pdbx_seq_one_letter_code
_entity_poly.pdbx_strand_id
1 'polypeptide(L)'
;MNKREIPKKLFLLSALTGCLLLIGAIVFAADGGYVGSEKCKECHAELAKAFSTNIHAKAGAYGVKDAGCESCHGAAGGHVASGDKSSIINPSKVDYEAASAACLKCHTKDKGQMFWHGSIHEGQGLSCVACHKVHGGNDKLLAKKNESDLCFTCHADVRADMFKRSKHPMRDSSSPTTEGKMTCSSCHNAHGAKGEKLIDAKSFNDKCYECHSEKKAPLLWEHSPVKEDCLTCHSSHGSSNDKMLVTKVPRLCQECHMQGRHQTGTLGTNSVFAFSRGCLNCHPMVHGSNNPSGPVLQR
;
A
#
# COMPACT_ATOMS: atom_id res chain seq x y z
N MET A 1 23.05 -61.66 49.69
CA MET A 1 21.81 -61.32 48.95
C MET A 1 21.92 -59.85 48.52
N ASN A 2 21.79 -59.39 47.28
CA ASN A 2 21.58 -60.04 45.99
C ASN A 2 22.05 -59.02 44.92
N LYS A 3 23.02 -59.36 44.05
CA LYS A 3 23.43 -58.51 42.92
C LYS A 3 22.31 -58.57 41.87
N ARG A 4 21.62 -57.45 41.60
CA ARG A 4 20.62 -57.37 40.52
C ARG A 4 21.31 -57.04 39.20
N GLU A 5 21.44 -58.07 38.38
CA GLU A 5 21.76 -58.02 36.96
C GLU A 5 20.77 -57.12 36.21
N ILE A 6 21.27 -56.12 35.49
CA ILE A 6 20.48 -55.32 34.54
C ILE A 6 20.36 -56.15 33.26
N PRO A 7 19.16 -56.47 32.76
CA PRO A 7 19.01 -57.38 31.64
C PRO A 7 19.46 -56.71 30.33
N LYS A 8 20.43 -57.36 29.66
CA LYS A 8 20.99 -57.01 28.33
C LYS A 8 19.95 -56.76 27.21
N LYS A 9 18.67 -57.08 27.44
CA LYS A 9 17.57 -56.87 26.49
C LYS A 9 17.19 -55.39 26.31
N LEU A 10 17.47 -54.52 27.28
CA LEU A 10 17.11 -53.10 27.17
C LEU A 10 18.03 -52.31 26.22
N PHE A 11 19.29 -52.74 26.06
CA PHE A 11 20.25 -52.12 25.15
C PHE A 11 20.04 -52.51 23.66
N LEU A 12 19.49 -53.71 23.42
CA LEU A 12 19.21 -54.19 22.05
C LEU A 12 17.98 -53.51 21.44
N LEU A 13 16.97 -53.13 22.26
CA LEU A 13 15.81 -52.38 21.78
C LEU A 13 16.12 -50.91 21.46
N SER A 14 17.07 -50.28 22.15
CA SER A 14 17.54 -48.92 21.84
C SER A 14 18.42 -48.87 20.58
N ALA A 15 19.16 -49.93 20.29
CA ALA A 15 19.96 -50.02 19.06
C ALA A 15 19.09 -50.22 17.81
N LEU A 16 18.00 -50.99 17.91
CA LEU A 16 17.07 -51.21 16.79
C LEU A 16 16.22 -49.97 16.46
N THR A 17 15.80 -49.20 17.47
CA THR A 17 15.10 -47.92 17.26
C THR A 17 16.03 -46.82 16.73
N GLY A 18 17.31 -46.81 17.15
CA GLY A 18 18.32 -45.92 16.57
C GLY A 18 18.62 -46.20 15.10
N CYS A 19 18.65 -47.48 14.70
CA CYS A 19 18.91 -47.87 13.31
C CYS A 19 17.70 -47.60 12.39
N LEU A 20 16.45 -47.78 12.87
CA LEU A 20 15.26 -47.41 12.11
C LEU A 20 15.12 -45.88 11.92
N LEU A 21 15.54 -45.07 12.89
CA LEU A 21 15.56 -43.61 12.76
C LEU A 21 16.64 -43.13 11.77
N LEU A 22 17.76 -43.86 11.65
CA LEU A 22 18.80 -43.58 10.66
C LEU A 22 18.38 -44.00 9.24
N ILE A 23 17.66 -45.12 9.08
CA ILE A 23 17.16 -45.55 7.76
C ILE A 23 15.99 -44.66 7.30
N GLY A 24 15.12 -44.21 8.22
CA GLY A 24 14.07 -43.24 7.92
C GLY A 24 14.60 -41.86 7.49
N ALA A 25 15.78 -41.47 7.98
CA ALA A 25 16.45 -40.23 7.57
C ALA A 25 17.10 -40.33 6.17
N ILE A 26 17.44 -41.53 5.70
CA ILE A 26 18.10 -41.73 4.39
C ILE A 26 17.07 -41.74 3.23
N VAL A 27 15.82 -42.13 3.47
CA VAL A 27 14.79 -42.22 2.41
C VAL A 27 14.17 -40.86 2.03
N PHE A 28 14.34 -39.82 2.85
CA PHE A 28 13.93 -38.45 2.51
C PHE A 28 15.02 -37.58 1.88
N ALA A 29 16.22 -38.12 1.66
CA ALA A 29 17.30 -37.45 0.92
C ALA A 29 17.20 -37.73 -0.59
N ALA A 30 16.04 -37.50 -1.19
CA ALA A 30 15.93 -37.37 -2.65
C ALA A 30 16.05 -35.88 -3.01
N ASP A 31 17.27 -35.49 -3.39
CA ASP A 31 17.76 -34.19 -3.86
C ASP A 31 16.71 -33.09 -4.12
N GLY A 32 16.34 -32.36 -3.08
CA GLY A 32 15.80 -31.00 -3.17
C GLY A 32 16.94 -29.96 -3.25
N GLY A 33 17.93 -30.21 -4.10
CA GLY A 33 19.14 -29.38 -4.20
C GLY A 33 18.92 -28.07 -4.98
N TYR A 34 19.83 -27.12 -4.76
CA TYR A 34 19.97 -25.92 -5.61
C TYR A 34 20.45 -26.36 -7.00
N VAL A 35 19.76 -25.94 -8.05
CA VAL A 35 20.00 -26.40 -9.43
C VAL A 35 20.62 -25.30 -10.32
N GLY A 36 20.47 -24.04 -9.91
CA GLY A 36 20.99 -22.88 -10.62
C GLY A 36 20.07 -22.38 -11.74
N SER A 37 20.15 -21.07 -12.01
CA SER A 37 19.20 -20.39 -12.90
C SER A 37 19.36 -20.74 -14.38
N GLU A 38 20.53 -21.24 -14.82
CA GLU A 38 20.73 -21.65 -16.23
C GLU A 38 19.85 -22.83 -16.61
N LYS A 39 19.71 -23.82 -15.71
CA LYS A 39 18.83 -24.98 -15.94
C LYS A 39 17.38 -24.59 -16.09
N CYS A 40 16.93 -23.58 -15.34
CA CYS A 40 15.58 -23.05 -15.47
C CYS A 40 15.34 -22.43 -16.86
N LYS A 41 16.34 -21.74 -17.44
CA LYS A 41 16.22 -21.07 -18.75
C LYS A 41 16.06 -22.04 -19.92
N GLU A 42 16.63 -23.24 -19.81
CA GLU A 42 16.53 -24.28 -20.83
C GLU A 42 15.05 -24.65 -21.12
N CYS A 43 14.19 -24.65 -20.09
CA CYS A 43 12.75 -24.95 -20.23
C CYS A 43 11.85 -23.71 -20.15
N HIS A 44 12.26 -22.65 -19.45
CA HIS A 44 11.46 -21.44 -19.19
C HIS A 44 12.04 -20.17 -19.81
N ALA A 45 12.49 -20.26 -21.07
CA ALA A 45 13.13 -19.17 -21.79
C ALA A 45 12.34 -17.85 -21.77
N GLU A 46 11.02 -17.89 -22.01
CA GLU A 46 10.18 -16.69 -22.03
C GLU A 46 10.03 -16.04 -20.64
N LEU A 47 9.90 -16.84 -19.57
CA LEU A 47 9.83 -16.33 -18.20
C LEU A 47 11.16 -15.72 -17.76
N ALA A 48 12.27 -16.34 -18.16
CA ALA A 48 13.61 -15.82 -17.90
C ALA A 48 13.85 -14.51 -18.64
N LYS A 49 13.43 -14.41 -19.91
CA LYS A 49 13.49 -13.19 -20.71
C LYS A 49 12.67 -12.07 -20.06
N ALA A 50 11.42 -12.36 -19.68
CA ALA A 50 10.54 -11.39 -19.01
C ALA A 50 11.05 -10.95 -17.62
N PHE A 51 11.81 -11.81 -16.94
CA PHE A 51 12.47 -11.49 -15.67
C PHE A 51 13.73 -10.63 -15.86
N SER A 52 14.52 -10.92 -16.90
CA SER A 52 15.84 -10.32 -17.13
C SER A 52 15.85 -8.79 -17.24
N THR A 53 14.70 -8.17 -17.53
CA THR A 53 14.58 -6.72 -17.73
C THR A 53 14.35 -5.94 -16.43
N ASN A 54 13.98 -6.60 -15.33
CA ASN A 54 13.63 -5.91 -14.09
C ASN A 54 14.78 -5.81 -13.07
N ILE A 55 14.54 -5.09 -11.96
CA ILE A 55 15.53 -4.86 -10.90
C ILE A 55 15.95 -6.14 -10.14
N HIS A 56 15.06 -7.13 -10.03
CA HIS A 56 15.34 -8.38 -9.33
C HIS A 56 16.36 -9.22 -10.09
N ALA A 57 16.37 -9.18 -11.44
CA ALA A 57 17.42 -9.82 -12.23
C ALA A 57 18.81 -9.21 -11.97
N LYS A 58 18.86 -7.97 -11.46
CA LYS A 58 20.09 -7.26 -11.08
C LYS A 58 20.37 -7.32 -9.59
N ALA A 59 19.58 -8.05 -8.79
CA ALA A 59 19.69 -8.03 -7.33
C ALA A 59 21.08 -8.46 -6.81
N GLY A 60 21.81 -9.31 -7.55
CA GLY A 60 23.21 -9.64 -7.25
C GLY A 60 24.14 -8.43 -7.25
N ALA A 61 23.92 -7.46 -8.15
CA ALA A 61 24.68 -6.21 -8.17
C ALA A 61 24.38 -5.31 -6.96
N TYR A 62 23.26 -5.54 -6.28
CA TYR A 62 22.86 -4.85 -5.06
C TYR A 62 23.17 -5.66 -3.78
N GLY A 63 24.01 -6.70 -3.89
CA GLY A 63 24.51 -7.45 -2.74
C GLY A 63 23.63 -8.62 -2.29
N VAL A 64 22.58 -8.98 -3.04
CA VAL A 64 21.80 -10.19 -2.77
C VAL A 64 22.58 -11.40 -3.28
N LYS A 65 23.07 -12.23 -2.35
CA LYS A 65 23.75 -13.49 -2.68
C LYS A 65 22.75 -14.46 -3.32
N ASP A 66 23.21 -15.21 -4.32
CA ASP A 66 22.42 -16.22 -5.02
C ASP A 66 21.08 -15.70 -5.56
N ALA A 67 21.09 -14.47 -6.10
CA ALA A 67 19.96 -13.79 -6.73
C ALA A 67 19.54 -14.47 -8.05
N GLY A 68 19.01 -15.68 -7.94
CA GLY A 68 18.49 -16.49 -9.03
C GLY A 68 17.04 -16.90 -8.82
N CYS A 69 16.52 -17.75 -9.70
CA CYS A 69 15.12 -18.21 -9.66
C CYS A 69 14.75 -18.81 -8.28
N GLU A 70 15.65 -19.60 -7.71
CA GLU A 70 15.44 -20.34 -6.46
C GLU A 70 15.39 -19.43 -5.21
N SER A 71 15.81 -18.16 -5.33
CA SER A 71 15.69 -17.19 -4.23
C SER A 71 14.22 -16.90 -3.84
N CYS A 72 13.32 -16.94 -4.84
CA CYS A 72 11.88 -16.77 -4.65
C CYS A 72 11.12 -18.10 -4.74
N HIS A 73 11.57 -19.01 -5.60
CA HIS A 73 10.86 -20.27 -5.90
C HIS A 73 11.26 -21.44 -4.99
N GLY A 74 12.27 -21.27 -4.14
CA GLY A 74 12.84 -22.34 -3.33
C GLY A 74 13.70 -23.30 -4.14
N ALA A 75 14.14 -24.39 -3.51
CA ALA A 75 14.99 -25.38 -4.18
C ALA A 75 14.21 -26.11 -5.28
N ALA A 76 14.76 -26.10 -6.49
CA ALA A 76 14.07 -26.58 -7.68
C ALA A 76 14.43 -28.03 -8.07
N GLY A 77 15.32 -28.71 -7.33
CA GLY A 77 15.81 -30.06 -7.67
C GLY A 77 14.68 -31.07 -7.96
N GLY A 78 13.70 -31.15 -7.07
CA GLY A 78 12.53 -32.03 -7.25
C GLY A 78 11.69 -31.67 -8.48
N HIS A 79 11.52 -30.38 -8.77
CA HIS A 79 10.82 -29.90 -9.97
C HIS A 79 11.58 -30.21 -11.26
N VAL A 80 12.91 -30.02 -11.27
CA VAL A 80 13.75 -30.32 -12.45
C VAL A 80 13.76 -31.83 -12.74
N ALA A 81 13.79 -32.67 -11.70
CA ALA A 81 13.80 -34.12 -11.87
C ALA A 81 12.45 -34.70 -12.33
N SER A 82 11.33 -34.14 -11.85
CA SER A 82 9.98 -34.69 -12.09
C SER A 82 9.19 -33.97 -13.17
N GLY A 83 9.51 -32.70 -13.45
CA GLY A 83 8.67 -31.78 -14.23
C GLY A 83 7.38 -31.35 -13.51
N ASP A 84 7.15 -31.79 -12.27
CA ASP A 84 5.93 -31.52 -11.53
C ASP A 84 5.89 -30.08 -10.99
N LYS A 85 4.77 -29.39 -11.23
CA LYS A 85 4.56 -28.00 -10.82
C LYS A 85 4.31 -27.86 -9.32
N SER A 86 3.81 -28.89 -8.62
CA SER A 86 3.71 -28.85 -7.15
C SER A 86 5.06 -28.96 -6.45
N SER A 87 6.10 -29.43 -7.14
CA SER A 87 7.44 -29.59 -6.59
C SER A 87 8.27 -28.30 -6.60
N ILE A 88 7.67 -27.14 -6.92
CA ILE A 88 8.28 -25.81 -6.87
C ILE A 88 7.28 -24.78 -6.35
N ILE A 89 7.76 -23.78 -5.59
CA ILE A 89 6.88 -22.72 -5.08
C ILE A 89 6.55 -21.79 -6.22
N ASN A 90 5.27 -21.50 -6.44
CA ASN A 90 4.82 -20.38 -7.25
C ASN A 90 4.13 -19.36 -6.33
N PRO A 91 4.73 -18.18 -6.09
CA PRO A 91 4.16 -17.17 -5.20
C PRO A 91 2.72 -16.77 -5.56
N SER A 92 2.30 -16.84 -6.82
CA SER A 92 0.92 -16.54 -7.22
C SER A 92 -0.08 -17.69 -7.02
N LYS A 93 0.37 -18.85 -6.54
CA LYS A 93 -0.43 -20.08 -6.39
C LYS A 93 -0.40 -20.67 -4.98
N VAL A 94 0.34 -20.05 -4.07
CA VAL A 94 0.35 -20.39 -2.64
C VAL A 94 -0.51 -19.39 -1.86
N ASP A 95 -0.71 -19.65 -0.57
CA ASP A 95 -1.39 -18.73 0.33
C ASP A 95 -0.64 -17.40 0.44
N TYR A 96 -1.34 -16.36 0.92
CA TYR A 96 -0.82 -15.00 0.92
C TYR A 96 0.39 -14.83 1.85
N GLU A 97 0.49 -15.61 2.93
CA GLU A 97 1.60 -15.55 3.88
C GLU A 97 2.85 -16.15 3.27
N ALA A 98 2.75 -17.36 2.71
CA ALA A 98 3.84 -18.01 1.99
C ALA A 98 4.32 -17.18 0.78
N ALA A 99 3.38 -16.59 0.04
CA ALA A 99 3.70 -15.70 -1.09
C ALA A 99 4.47 -14.46 -0.63
N SER A 100 4.03 -13.81 0.44
CA SER A 100 4.66 -12.59 0.96
C SER A 100 6.00 -12.90 1.63
N ALA A 101 6.12 -14.05 2.31
CA ALA A 101 7.36 -14.51 2.94
C ALA A 101 8.51 -14.63 1.94
N ALA A 102 8.25 -15.04 0.69
CA ALA A 102 9.27 -15.09 -0.36
C ALA A 102 9.91 -13.72 -0.61
N CYS A 103 9.13 -12.65 -0.59
CA CYS A 103 9.59 -11.27 -0.80
C CYS A 103 10.21 -10.69 0.48
N LEU A 104 9.57 -10.92 1.62
CA LEU A 104 9.93 -10.35 2.92
C LEU A 104 11.27 -10.86 3.46
N LYS A 105 11.77 -12.02 2.98
CA LYS A 105 13.16 -12.46 3.23
C LYS A 105 14.19 -11.37 2.96
N CYS A 106 13.96 -10.52 1.94
CA CYS A 106 14.82 -9.40 1.59
C CYS A 106 14.17 -8.04 1.90
N HIS A 107 12.88 -7.89 1.60
CA HIS A 107 12.18 -6.59 1.64
C HIS A 107 11.59 -6.21 3.01
N THR A 108 11.99 -6.87 4.10
CA THR A 108 11.47 -6.61 5.46
C THR A 108 11.85 -5.24 6.04
N LYS A 109 12.97 -4.66 5.58
CA LYS A 109 13.53 -3.42 6.14
C LYS A 109 13.45 -2.23 5.19
N ASP A 110 12.82 -2.41 4.04
CA ASP A 110 12.66 -1.32 3.10
C ASP A 110 11.72 -0.26 3.67
N LYS A 111 12.03 1.00 3.42
CA LYS A 111 11.31 2.15 3.99
C LYS A 111 9.80 2.09 3.72
N GLY A 112 9.39 1.51 2.59
CA GLY A 112 7.98 1.35 2.25
C GLY A 112 7.29 0.20 2.99
N GLN A 113 8.00 -0.89 3.31
CA GLN A 113 7.44 -2.18 3.70
C GLN A 113 7.49 -2.44 5.20
N MET A 114 8.12 -1.55 5.97
CA MET A 114 8.29 -1.71 7.42
C MET A 114 6.98 -1.90 8.19
N PHE A 115 5.85 -1.38 7.68
CA PHE A 115 4.53 -1.47 8.29
C PHE A 115 3.62 -2.50 7.62
N TRP A 116 4.19 -3.42 6.82
CA TRP A 116 3.41 -4.46 6.13
C TRP A 116 2.65 -5.35 7.10
N HIS A 117 3.35 -5.84 8.12
CA HIS A 117 2.76 -6.67 9.15
C HIS A 117 1.77 -5.83 9.98
N GLY A 118 0.51 -6.25 10.01
CA GLY A 118 -0.62 -5.52 10.60
C GLY A 118 -1.23 -4.46 9.69
N SER A 119 -0.78 -4.33 8.44
CA SER A 119 -1.44 -3.45 7.46
C SER A 119 -2.81 -3.97 7.09
N ILE A 120 -3.69 -3.07 6.61
CA ILE A 120 -5.03 -3.49 6.16
C ILE A 120 -4.96 -4.43 4.95
N HIS A 121 -3.95 -4.32 4.07
CA HIS A 121 -3.84 -5.20 2.92
C HIS A 121 -3.42 -6.62 3.33
N GLU A 122 -2.43 -6.75 4.22
CA GLU A 122 -2.09 -8.06 4.79
C GLU A 122 -3.27 -8.65 5.56
N GLY A 123 -3.94 -7.85 6.39
CA GLY A 123 -5.12 -8.27 7.16
C GLY A 123 -6.35 -8.61 6.32
N GLN A 124 -6.34 -8.29 5.02
CA GLN A 124 -7.35 -8.73 4.04
C GLN A 124 -6.86 -9.92 3.18
N GLY A 125 -5.75 -10.55 3.54
CA GLY A 125 -5.21 -11.71 2.85
C GLY A 125 -4.59 -11.40 1.49
N LEU A 126 -4.16 -10.15 1.26
CA LEU A 126 -3.42 -9.80 0.05
C LEU A 126 -1.93 -10.09 0.22
N SER A 127 -1.30 -10.56 -0.85
CA SER A 127 0.16 -10.75 -0.92
C SER A 127 0.81 -9.76 -1.88
N CYS A 128 2.14 -9.68 -1.83
CA CYS A 128 2.91 -8.80 -2.71
C CYS A 128 2.59 -9.01 -4.20
N VAL A 129 2.37 -10.27 -4.60
CA VAL A 129 2.11 -10.66 -6.00
C VAL A 129 0.67 -10.42 -6.46
N ALA A 130 -0.24 -10.01 -5.56
CA ALA A 130 -1.55 -9.51 -5.96
C ALA A 130 -1.44 -8.16 -6.67
N CYS A 131 -0.45 -7.36 -6.28
CA CYS A 131 -0.17 -6.03 -6.84
C CYS A 131 1.02 -6.04 -7.79
N HIS A 132 2.07 -6.80 -7.46
CA HIS A 132 3.31 -6.84 -8.20
C HIS A 132 3.39 -8.05 -9.15
N LYS A 133 4.00 -7.83 -10.32
CA LYS A 133 4.27 -8.84 -11.32
C LYS A 133 5.73 -8.78 -11.74
N VAL A 134 6.51 -9.74 -11.24
CA VAL A 134 7.96 -9.79 -11.49
C VAL A 134 8.26 -10.37 -12.88
N HIS A 135 7.46 -11.31 -13.38
CA HIS A 135 7.58 -11.81 -14.75
C HIS A 135 6.74 -10.98 -15.72
N GLY A 136 7.32 -9.94 -16.32
CA GLY A 136 6.64 -9.13 -17.34
C GLY A 136 5.55 -8.21 -16.79
N GLY A 137 5.76 -7.60 -15.62
CA GLY A 137 5.03 -6.41 -15.18
C GLY A 137 5.44 -5.16 -15.96
N ASN A 138 4.88 -4.01 -15.59
CA ASN A 138 5.32 -2.71 -16.12
C ASN A 138 6.67 -2.28 -15.52
N ASP A 139 7.14 -1.06 -15.83
CA ASP A 139 8.40 -0.51 -15.31
C ASP A 139 8.47 -0.44 -13.77
N LYS A 140 7.32 -0.37 -13.10
CA LYS A 140 7.19 -0.40 -11.63
C LYS A 140 6.85 -1.80 -11.09
N LEU A 141 6.91 -2.82 -11.94
CA LEU A 141 6.53 -4.19 -11.65
C LEU A 141 5.11 -4.34 -11.13
N LEU A 142 4.18 -3.50 -11.58
CA LEU A 142 2.76 -3.65 -11.26
C LEU A 142 2.10 -4.67 -12.19
N ALA A 143 1.09 -5.35 -11.66
CA ALA A 143 0.27 -6.30 -12.41
C ALA A 143 -0.68 -5.63 -13.43
N LYS A 144 -0.90 -4.32 -13.29
CA LYS A 144 -1.67 -3.47 -14.22
C LYS A 144 -0.80 -2.40 -14.84
N LYS A 145 -1.33 -1.72 -15.86
CA LYS A 145 -0.61 -0.71 -16.66
C LYS A 145 -0.11 0.45 -15.80
N ASN A 146 -0.94 0.96 -14.91
CA ASN A 146 -0.60 2.04 -13.98
C ASN A 146 -1.16 1.75 -12.58
N GLU A 147 -0.78 2.59 -11.63
CA GLU A 147 -1.14 2.44 -10.22
C GLU A 147 -2.64 2.61 -9.97
N SER A 148 -3.27 3.63 -10.55
CA SER A 148 -4.71 3.88 -10.40
C SER A 148 -5.53 2.68 -10.90
N ASP A 149 -5.21 2.14 -12.07
CA ASP A 149 -5.88 0.95 -12.63
C ASP A 149 -5.71 -0.29 -11.74
N LEU A 150 -4.60 -0.40 -11.03
CA LEU A 150 -4.38 -1.47 -10.05
C LEU A 150 -5.27 -1.27 -8.82
N CYS A 151 -5.24 -0.10 -8.19
CA CYS A 151 -6.03 0.15 -6.98
C CYS A 151 -7.54 0.03 -7.25
N PHE A 152 -7.99 0.49 -8.42
CA PHE A 152 -9.39 0.45 -8.82
C PHE A 152 -9.93 -0.94 -9.13
N THR A 153 -9.11 -2.00 -9.12
CA THR A 153 -9.64 -3.37 -9.21
C THR A 153 -10.49 -3.73 -7.99
N CYS A 154 -10.21 -3.10 -6.84
CA CYS A 154 -10.91 -3.33 -5.58
C CYS A 154 -11.58 -2.05 -5.06
N HIS A 155 -10.93 -0.89 -5.16
CA HIS A 155 -11.41 0.39 -4.64
C HIS A 155 -12.33 1.13 -5.63
N ALA A 156 -13.50 0.55 -5.91
CA ALA A 156 -14.46 1.07 -6.88
C ALA A 156 -15.15 2.37 -6.43
N ASP A 157 -15.31 2.57 -5.13
CA ASP A 157 -15.83 3.78 -4.50
C ASP A 157 -14.88 4.98 -4.70
N VAL A 158 -13.59 4.78 -4.42
CA VAL A 158 -12.55 5.79 -4.66
C VAL A 158 -12.45 6.10 -6.15
N ARG A 159 -12.58 5.08 -7.02
CA ARG A 159 -12.71 5.30 -8.47
C ARG A 159 -13.88 6.22 -8.77
N ALA A 160 -15.06 6.02 -8.21
CA ALA A 160 -16.20 6.90 -8.46
C ALA A 160 -15.91 8.36 -8.03
N ASP A 161 -15.30 8.55 -6.85
CA ASP A 161 -14.90 9.88 -6.37
C ASP A 161 -13.89 10.58 -7.29
N MET A 162 -12.93 9.83 -7.82
CA MET A 162 -11.94 10.28 -8.80
C MET A 162 -12.53 10.65 -10.16
N PHE A 163 -13.81 10.41 -10.41
CA PHE A 163 -14.49 10.87 -11.62
C PHE A 163 -15.45 12.04 -11.34
N LYS A 164 -15.56 12.48 -10.08
CA LYS A 164 -16.31 13.69 -9.73
C LYS A 164 -15.64 14.96 -10.27
N ARG A 165 -16.41 16.05 -10.24
CA ARG A 165 -16.07 17.34 -10.83
C ARG A 165 -14.78 17.94 -10.24
N SER A 166 -14.66 17.94 -8.92
CA SER A 166 -13.48 18.46 -8.21
C SER A 166 -12.75 17.32 -7.52
N LYS A 167 -11.45 17.22 -7.77
CA LYS A 167 -10.57 16.14 -7.30
C LYS A 167 -9.10 16.53 -7.42
N HIS A 168 -8.22 15.77 -6.80
CA HIS A 168 -6.78 15.82 -7.10
C HIS A 168 -6.49 15.30 -8.52
N PRO A 169 -5.44 15.81 -9.19
CA PRO A 169 -5.11 15.47 -10.58
C PRO A 169 -4.45 14.09 -10.72
N MET A 170 -5.21 13.02 -10.45
CA MET A 170 -4.74 11.63 -10.37
C MET A 170 -5.27 10.70 -11.46
N ARG A 171 -6.14 11.21 -12.36
CA ARG A 171 -6.60 10.41 -13.51
C ARG A 171 -5.45 10.25 -14.51
N ASP A 172 -5.41 9.16 -15.27
CA ASP A 172 -4.29 8.90 -16.18
C ASP A 172 -4.07 9.99 -17.24
N SER A 173 -2.96 9.87 -17.98
CA SER A 173 -2.58 10.78 -19.07
C SER A 173 -3.51 10.76 -20.28
N SER A 174 -4.57 9.93 -20.30
CA SER A 174 -5.63 10.00 -21.32
C SER A 174 -6.63 11.14 -21.07
N SER A 175 -6.53 11.76 -19.90
CA SER A 175 -7.29 12.93 -19.45
C SER A 175 -6.58 14.25 -19.86
N PRO A 176 -7.24 15.43 -19.85
CA PRO A 176 -6.59 16.72 -20.09
C PRO A 176 -5.25 16.88 -19.37
N THR A 177 -4.33 17.66 -19.98
CA THR A 177 -2.90 17.81 -19.64
C THR A 177 -2.55 18.17 -18.19
N THR A 178 -3.56 18.43 -17.35
CA THR A 178 -3.42 18.70 -15.92
C THR A 178 -3.49 17.45 -15.04
N GLU A 179 -3.98 16.32 -15.57
CA GLU A 179 -4.21 15.07 -14.84
C GLU A 179 -3.01 14.12 -14.95
N GLY A 180 -2.91 13.16 -14.01
CA GLY A 180 -1.86 12.15 -13.98
C GLY A 180 -0.55 12.63 -13.35
N LYS A 181 -0.60 13.79 -12.69
CA LYS A 181 0.53 14.41 -11.99
C LYS A 181 0.73 13.87 -10.58
N MET A 182 -0.29 13.19 -10.07
CA MET A 182 -0.31 12.56 -8.75
C MET A 182 -0.82 11.13 -8.88
N THR A 183 -0.48 10.30 -7.91
CA THR A 183 -0.88 8.89 -7.80
C THR A 183 -1.41 8.61 -6.40
N CYS A 184 -2.02 7.45 -6.19
CA CYS A 184 -2.49 7.04 -4.86
C CYS A 184 -1.32 7.04 -3.84
N SER A 185 -0.14 6.65 -4.29
CA SER A 185 1.13 6.60 -3.56
C SER A 185 1.70 7.98 -3.21
N SER A 186 1.15 9.05 -3.79
CA SER A 186 1.47 10.41 -3.36
C SER A 186 0.91 10.70 -1.96
N CYS A 187 -0.13 9.97 -1.53
CA CYS A 187 -0.76 10.12 -0.21
C CYS A 187 -0.63 8.86 0.65
N HIS A 188 -0.85 7.68 0.06
CA HIS A 188 -0.90 6.41 0.77
C HIS A 188 0.37 5.59 0.60
N ASN A 189 0.74 4.80 1.61
CA ASN A 189 1.66 3.70 1.45
C ASN A 189 0.87 2.38 1.49
N ALA A 190 0.71 1.77 0.32
CA ALA A 190 -0.04 0.52 0.16
C ALA A 190 0.56 -0.65 0.96
N HIS A 191 1.82 -0.56 1.39
CA HIS A 191 2.45 -1.59 2.21
C HIS A 191 2.32 -1.33 3.71
N GLY A 192 1.52 -0.35 4.15
CA GLY A 192 1.44 0.02 5.56
C GLY A 192 2.01 1.40 5.83
N ALA A 193 1.40 2.14 6.74
CA ALA A 193 1.92 3.40 7.24
C ALA A 193 1.59 3.58 8.72
N LYS A 194 2.31 4.49 9.39
CA LYS A 194 2.02 4.86 10.77
C LYS A 194 0.72 5.66 10.90
N GLY A 195 0.37 6.45 9.88
CA GLY A 195 -0.84 7.24 9.86
C GLY A 195 -2.08 6.38 9.62
N GLU A 196 -3.23 6.89 10.05
CA GLU A 196 -4.53 6.27 9.75
C GLU A 196 -4.75 6.15 8.25
N LYS A 197 -5.55 5.15 7.84
CA LYS A 197 -5.89 4.89 6.43
C LYS A 197 -4.65 4.80 5.53
N LEU A 198 -3.55 4.24 6.06
CA LEU A 198 -2.29 4.04 5.34
C LEU A 198 -1.64 5.32 4.82
N ILE A 199 -1.82 6.46 5.48
CA ILE A 199 -1.15 7.69 5.08
C ILE A 199 0.29 7.70 5.60
N ASP A 200 1.23 7.97 4.70
CA ASP A 200 2.66 8.10 5.02
C ASP A 200 3.00 9.49 5.59
N ALA A 201 2.34 9.82 6.69
CA ALA A 201 2.55 11.02 7.49
C ALA A 201 2.02 10.78 8.92
N LYS A 202 2.27 11.71 9.83
CA LYS A 202 1.78 11.60 11.22
C LYS A 202 0.29 11.91 11.35
N SER A 203 -0.26 12.71 10.44
CA SER A 203 -1.66 13.13 10.42
C SER A 203 -2.11 13.41 8.98
N PHE A 204 -3.41 13.48 8.74
CA PHE A 204 -3.98 13.92 7.46
C PHE A 204 -3.45 15.31 7.07
N ASN A 205 -3.45 16.24 8.02
CA ASN A 205 -3.00 17.62 7.79
C ASN A 205 -1.51 17.69 7.38
N ASP A 206 -0.65 16.94 8.07
CA ASP A 206 0.77 16.87 7.70
C ASP A 206 0.97 16.40 6.26
N LYS A 207 0.18 15.42 5.82
CA LYS A 207 0.23 14.97 4.42
C LYS A 207 -0.24 16.04 3.45
N CYS A 208 -1.31 16.77 3.78
CA CYS A 208 -1.78 17.88 2.97
C CYS A 208 -0.70 18.97 2.84
N TYR A 209 0.02 19.29 3.92
CA TYR A 209 1.03 20.36 3.94
C TYR A 209 2.30 20.05 3.14
N GLU A 210 2.54 18.80 2.74
CA GLU A 210 3.63 18.46 1.82
C GLU A 210 3.46 19.14 0.45
N CYS A 211 2.21 19.43 0.07
CA CYS A 211 1.88 20.17 -1.16
C CYS A 211 1.23 21.54 -0.89
N HIS A 212 0.38 21.62 0.14
CA HIS A 212 -0.35 22.83 0.54
C HIS A 212 0.33 23.55 1.70
N SER A 213 1.63 23.83 1.56
CA SER A 213 2.45 24.41 2.62
C SER A 213 1.98 25.81 3.05
N GLU A 214 1.29 26.53 2.16
CA GLU A 214 0.70 27.83 2.44
C GLU A 214 -0.50 27.79 3.40
N LYS A 215 -1.01 26.57 3.71
CA LYS A 215 -2.11 26.35 4.65
C LYS A 215 -1.63 25.91 6.03
N LYS A 216 -0.32 25.80 6.21
CA LYS A 216 0.27 25.34 7.47
C LYS A 216 0.22 26.44 8.54
N ALA A 217 -0.23 26.05 9.72
CA ALA A 217 -0.16 26.85 10.96
C ALA A 217 1.32 27.12 11.39
N PRO A 218 1.60 28.12 12.23
CA PRO A 218 0.66 28.99 12.94
C PRO A 218 0.28 30.24 12.15
N LEU A 219 -1.01 30.55 12.14
CA LEU A 219 -1.53 31.85 11.70
C LEU A 219 -1.97 32.67 12.92
N LEU A 220 -1.98 34.00 12.83
CA LEU A 220 -2.45 34.87 13.91
C LEU A 220 -3.91 34.58 14.28
N TRP A 221 -4.75 34.40 13.26
CA TRP A 221 -6.15 34.03 13.37
C TRP A 221 -6.38 32.72 12.64
N GLU A 222 -6.39 31.62 13.39
CA GLU A 222 -6.65 30.29 12.85
C GLU A 222 -8.16 30.04 12.76
N HIS A 223 -8.58 29.32 11.72
CA HIS A 223 -9.94 28.79 11.66
C HIS A 223 -9.93 27.37 12.24
N SER A 224 -10.54 27.18 13.42
CA SER A 224 -10.38 25.95 14.22
C SER A 224 -10.52 24.64 13.42
N PRO A 225 -11.54 24.45 12.56
CA PRO A 225 -11.66 23.19 11.80
C PRO A 225 -10.45 22.90 10.89
N VAL A 226 -9.80 23.93 10.36
CA VAL A 226 -8.63 23.78 9.47
C VAL A 226 -7.39 23.35 10.24
N LYS A 227 -7.25 23.80 11.49
CA LYS A 227 -6.16 23.38 12.37
C LYS A 227 -6.31 21.92 12.78
N GLU A 228 -7.55 21.50 13.04
CA GLU A 228 -7.88 20.17 13.55
C GLU A 228 -7.80 19.10 12.46
N ASP A 229 -8.62 19.22 11.41
CA ASP A 229 -8.65 18.23 10.32
C ASP A 229 -9.17 18.85 9.02
N CYS A 230 -8.33 18.86 7.99
CA CYS A 230 -8.68 19.32 6.64
C CYS A 230 -9.90 18.58 6.07
N LEU A 231 -10.11 17.31 6.46
CA LEU A 231 -11.21 16.48 5.99
C LEU A 231 -12.57 16.84 6.59
N THR A 232 -12.61 17.72 7.60
CA THR A 232 -13.87 18.30 8.10
C THR A 232 -14.64 19.00 6.98
N CYS A 233 -13.90 19.66 6.07
CA CYS A 233 -14.48 20.42 4.96
C CYS A 233 -14.20 19.77 3.59
N HIS A 234 -13.13 18.99 3.44
CA HIS A 234 -12.67 18.46 2.16
C HIS A 234 -12.83 16.94 2.03
N SER A 235 -13.23 16.48 0.85
CA SER A 235 -13.11 15.08 0.40
C SER A 235 -11.81 14.92 -0.37
N SER A 236 -10.83 14.23 0.20
CA SER A 236 -9.48 14.08 -0.40
C SER A 236 -9.47 13.39 -1.76
N HIS A 237 -10.45 12.52 -2.02
CA HIS A 237 -10.58 11.85 -3.30
C HIS A 237 -11.38 12.71 -4.27
N GLY A 238 -12.61 13.10 -3.93
CA GLY A 238 -13.33 13.98 -4.82
C GLY A 238 -14.72 14.35 -4.35
N SER A 239 -15.23 15.43 -4.92
CA SER A 239 -16.56 15.94 -4.65
C SER A 239 -17.20 16.49 -5.90
N SER A 240 -18.54 16.45 -5.91
CA SER A 240 -19.35 17.16 -6.89
C SER A 240 -19.29 18.67 -6.66
N ASN A 241 -18.96 19.10 -5.43
CA ASN A 241 -18.77 20.49 -5.06
C ASN A 241 -17.37 20.98 -5.45
N ASP A 242 -17.25 22.26 -5.77
CA ASP A 242 -15.95 22.89 -6.05
C ASP A 242 -14.98 22.77 -4.87
N LYS A 243 -13.68 22.75 -5.20
CA LYS A 243 -12.59 22.65 -4.21
C LYS A 243 -12.70 21.45 -3.30
N MET A 244 -13.30 20.37 -3.81
CA MET A 244 -13.47 19.10 -3.12
C MET A 244 -14.27 19.23 -1.81
N LEU A 245 -15.18 20.20 -1.69
CA LEU A 245 -15.91 20.40 -0.44
C LEU A 245 -16.92 19.28 -0.18
N VAL A 246 -17.06 18.84 1.07
CA VAL A 246 -18.07 17.83 1.45
C VAL A 246 -19.49 18.36 1.26
N THR A 247 -19.69 19.65 1.53
CA THR A 247 -20.96 20.37 1.35
C THR A 247 -20.71 21.70 0.61
N LYS A 248 -21.68 22.16 -0.19
CA LYS A 248 -21.58 23.47 -0.88
C LYS A 248 -21.78 24.64 0.10
N VAL A 249 -21.06 25.74 -0.12
CA VAL A 249 -21.35 27.04 0.51
C VAL A 249 -22.73 27.53 0.05
N PRO A 250 -23.57 28.12 0.92
CA PRO A 250 -23.29 28.50 2.32
C PRO A 250 -23.55 27.43 3.37
N ARG A 251 -24.14 26.29 2.99
CA ARG A 251 -24.57 25.27 3.95
C ARG A 251 -23.41 24.73 4.79
N LEU A 252 -22.24 24.53 4.19
CA LEU A 252 -21.01 24.12 4.90
C LEU A 252 -20.70 25.03 6.10
N CYS A 253 -20.80 26.35 5.93
CA CYS A 253 -20.52 27.29 7.02
C CYS A 253 -21.61 27.24 8.10
N GLN A 254 -22.86 27.04 7.69
CA GLN A 254 -24.03 27.01 8.56
C GLN A 254 -24.14 25.74 9.42
N GLU A 255 -23.34 24.72 9.14
CA GLU A 255 -23.23 23.53 10.00
C GLU A 255 -22.59 23.87 11.36
N CYS A 256 -21.70 24.86 11.40
CA CYS A 256 -21.06 25.33 12.64
C CYS A 256 -21.47 26.75 13.05
N HIS A 257 -21.70 27.65 12.08
CA HIS A 257 -22.02 29.06 12.35
C HIS A 257 -23.53 29.29 12.55
N MET A 258 -24.04 28.85 13.71
CA MET A 258 -25.46 28.92 14.06
C MET A 258 -25.83 30.09 14.99
N GLN A 259 -25.00 31.13 15.08
CA GLN A 259 -25.13 32.18 16.12
C GLN A 259 -26.29 33.18 15.93
N GLY A 260 -27.28 32.91 15.07
CA GLY A 260 -28.49 33.74 14.98
C GLY A 260 -28.34 35.09 14.26
N ARG A 261 -27.21 35.38 13.60
CA ARG A 261 -27.04 36.61 12.79
C ARG A 261 -27.21 36.33 11.30
N HIS A 262 -26.53 37.09 10.43
CA HIS A 262 -26.61 36.92 8.97
C HIS A 262 -26.16 35.53 8.48
N GLN A 263 -25.47 34.74 9.31
CA GLN A 263 -25.06 33.38 8.99
C GLN A 263 -26.25 32.41 8.92
N THR A 264 -27.31 32.64 9.71
CA THR A 264 -28.45 31.71 9.86
C THR A 264 -29.75 32.22 9.22
N GLY A 265 -29.68 33.31 8.45
CA GLY A 265 -30.87 33.89 7.80
C GLY A 265 -31.40 33.01 6.66
N THR A 266 -32.71 33.06 6.42
CA THR A 266 -33.33 32.44 5.25
C THR A 266 -32.76 33.04 3.97
N LEU A 267 -32.28 32.20 3.07
CA LEU A 267 -31.62 32.63 1.83
C LEU A 267 -32.64 32.70 0.70
N GLY A 268 -32.99 33.93 0.29
CA GLY A 268 -33.73 34.14 -0.96
C GLY A 268 -32.86 33.86 -2.19
N THR A 269 -33.49 33.63 -3.34
CA THR A 269 -32.86 33.23 -4.60
C THR A 269 -31.78 34.21 -5.10
N ASN A 270 -31.88 35.50 -4.73
CA ASN A 270 -30.92 36.56 -5.10
C ASN A 270 -30.06 37.03 -3.91
N SER A 271 -29.94 36.22 -2.85
CA SER A 271 -29.17 36.59 -1.67
C SER A 271 -27.66 36.61 -1.96
N VAL A 272 -26.97 37.65 -1.50
CA VAL A 272 -25.49 37.75 -1.55
C VAL A 272 -24.78 36.59 -0.84
N PHE A 273 -25.49 35.93 0.08
CA PHE A 273 -25.00 34.76 0.82
C PHE A 273 -25.11 33.45 0.02
N ALA A 274 -25.95 33.41 -1.03
CA ALA A 274 -26.15 32.24 -1.89
C ALA A 274 -25.57 32.43 -3.31
N PHE A 275 -25.34 33.67 -3.73
CA PHE A 275 -24.82 34.01 -5.06
C PHE A 275 -23.28 33.96 -5.13
N SER A 276 -22.75 33.53 -6.27
CA SER A 276 -21.30 33.43 -6.54
C SER A 276 -20.56 32.62 -5.47
N ARG A 277 -19.64 33.23 -4.71
CA ARG A 277 -18.88 32.56 -3.65
C ARG A 277 -19.58 32.57 -2.28
N GLY A 278 -20.81 33.07 -2.20
CA GLY A 278 -21.62 33.14 -0.99
C GLY A 278 -20.90 33.83 0.16
N CYS A 279 -20.73 33.13 1.28
CA CYS A 279 -20.00 33.62 2.47
C CYS A 279 -18.58 34.13 2.15
N LEU A 280 -17.91 33.52 1.17
CA LEU A 280 -16.52 33.84 0.80
C LEU A 280 -16.38 35.17 0.06
N ASN A 281 -17.50 35.81 -0.34
CA ASN A 281 -17.46 37.16 -0.90
C ASN A 281 -16.96 38.19 0.14
N CYS A 282 -17.21 37.94 1.43
CA CYS A 282 -16.77 38.80 2.54
C CYS A 282 -15.75 38.11 3.47
N HIS A 283 -15.74 36.78 3.51
CA HIS A 283 -14.84 35.98 4.36
C HIS A 283 -13.91 35.10 3.49
N PRO A 284 -12.97 35.69 2.73
CA PRO A 284 -12.12 34.92 1.82
C PRO A 284 -11.05 34.07 2.54
N MET A 285 -10.67 34.44 3.77
CA MET A 285 -9.54 33.82 4.49
C MET A 285 -9.96 32.60 5.33
N VAL A 286 -10.76 31.70 4.77
CA VAL A 286 -11.34 30.54 5.49
C VAL A 286 -10.32 29.51 5.99
N HIS A 287 -9.05 29.62 5.57
CA HIS A 287 -7.96 28.80 6.09
C HIS A 287 -7.15 29.50 7.20
N GLY A 288 -7.59 30.67 7.63
CA GLY A 288 -6.92 31.52 8.61
C GLY A 288 -6.29 32.77 8.00
N SER A 289 -5.90 33.72 8.86
CA SER A 289 -5.34 35.02 8.49
C SER A 289 -4.19 35.43 9.41
N ASN A 290 -3.19 36.13 8.85
CA ASN A 290 -2.13 36.81 9.59
C ASN A 290 -2.37 38.32 9.76
N ASN A 291 -3.50 38.84 9.28
CA ASN A 291 -3.83 40.25 9.42
C ASN A 291 -4.27 40.55 10.87
N PRO A 292 -3.74 41.59 11.55
CA PRO A 292 -4.20 41.96 12.89
C PRO A 292 -5.72 42.16 13.01
N SER A 293 -6.37 42.61 11.93
CA SER A 293 -7.83 42.77 11.82
C SER A 293 -8.52 41.58 11.13
N GLY A 294 -7.98 40.37 11.28
CA GLY A 294 -8.48 39.12 10.69
C GLY A 294 -9.30 38.16 11.58
N PRO A 295 -9.80 38.49 12.79
CA PRO A 295 -10.43 37.49 13.68
C PRO A 295 -11.71 36.87 13.12
N VAL A 296 -12.33 37.50 12.11
CA VAL A 296 -13.47 36.94 11.37
C VAL A 296 -13.15 36.67 9.90
N LEU A 297 -11.87 36.46 9.56
CA LEU A 297 -11.41 35.90 8.28
C LEU A 297 -11.75 36.75 7.03
N GLN A 298 -11.80 38.07 7.19
CA GLN A 298 -12.12 39.02 6.11
C GLN A 298 -10.92 39.34 5.20
N ARG A 299 -9.71 39.25 5.76
CA ARG A 299 -8.43 39.70 5.19
C ARG A 299 -7.29 39.11 5.99
#